data_AF-A0A8I6XV56-F1
#
_entry.id   AF-A0A8I6XV56-F1
#
_cell.length_a   1.000
_cell.length_b   1.000
_cell.length_c   1.000
_cell.angle_alpha   90.00
_cell.angle_beta   90.00
_cell.angle_gamma   90.00
#
_symmetry.space_group_name_H-M   'P 1'
#
loop_
_entity.id
_entity.type
_entity.pdbx_description
1 polymer ?
#
loop_
_entity_poly.entity_id
_entity_poly.type
_entity_poly.pdbx_seq_one_letter_code
_entity_poly.pdbx_strand_id
1 'polypeptide(L)'
;MQHIFSFGLAIRKHAMGSGEPLGSPMPDFPATPDVKVIAGPDKHFEKPFEKPFDPVHDRKRKRGGMMEEEINVFCSMTEAVKEVATTIKECKPLDVHPDLYGTVMTQGGFSDEALMADLSHLLDNKAQGVGFVAMADVGS
;
A
#
# COMPACT_ATOMS: atom_id res chain seq x y z
N MET A 1 -28.13 39.35 -32.79
CA MET A 1 -27.44 38.45 -33.74
C MET A 1 -26.07 39.04 -34.01
N GLN A 2 -24.97 38.27 -33.85
CA GLN A 2 -23.63 38.48 -34.47
C GLN A 2 -22.90 39.82 -34.13
N HIS A 3 -21.59 40.06 -34.31
CA HIS A 3 -20.29 39.33 -34.25
C HIS A 3 -19.18 40.44 -34.33
N ILE A 4 -17.91 40.33 -33.87
CA ILE A 4 -17.13 39.30 -33.16
C ILE A 4 -15.97 39.97 -32.34
N PHE A 5 -15.15 39.18 -31.63
CA PHE A 5 -13.94 39.55 -30.87
C PHE A 5 -13.06 40.70 -31.39
N SER A 6 -12.76 41.67 -30.51
CA SER A 6 -11.40 42.21 -30.34
C SER A 6 -11.21 42.76 -28.93
N PHE A 7 -10.16 42.32 -28.22
CA PHE A 7 -9.36 43.11 -27.26
C PHE A 7 -8.26 42.21 -26.67
N GLY A 8 -7.02 42.39 -27.14
CA GLY A 8 -5.86 41.73 -26.56
C GLY A 8 -5.42 42.42 -25.28
N LEU A 9 -5.78 41.87 -24.12
CA LEU A 9 -5.34 42.34 -22.81
C LEU A 9 -4.15 41.50 -22.33
N ALA A 10 -2.94 41.90 -22.76
CA ALA A 10 -1.69 41.25 -22.39
C ALA A 10 -1.28 41.55 -20.94
N ILE A 11 -1.94 40.92 -19.97
CA ILE A 11 -1.54 40.97 -18.55
C ILE A 11 -0.30 40.09 -18.37
N ARG A 12 0.85 40.70 -18.62
CA ARG A 12 2.18 40.09 -18.72
C ARG A 12 2.76 39.80 -17.33
N LYS A 13 2.94 38.51 -17.01
CA LYS A 13 3.29 38.04 -15.64
C LYS A 13 4.76 37.61 -15.45
N HIS A 14 5.58 37.78 -16.48
CA HIS A 14 7.03 37.46 -16.51
C HIS A 14 7.77 38.55 -17.30
N ALA A 15 9.00 38.95 -16.96
CA ALA A 15 9.68 40.11 -17.58
C ALA A 15 10.21 39.88 -19.02
N MET A 16 10.59 40.94 -19.73
CA MET A 16 11.24 40.87 -21.07
C MET A 16 12.74 40.89 -20.85
N GLY A 17 13.40 39.74 -21.02
CA GLY A 17 14.79 39.56 -20.58
C GLY A 17 14.89 39.39 -19.06
N SER A 18 15.14 38.14 -18.63
CA SER A 18 15.57 37.69 -17.28
C SER A 18 14.92 38.21 -15.98
N GLY A 19 13.96 39.14 -15.99
CA GLY A 19 13.36 39.68 -14.76
C GLY A 19 12.39 38.71 -14.06
N GLU A 20 12.88 38.07 -13.01
CA GLU A 20 12.08 37.35 -12.02
C GLU A 20 11.09 38.30 -11.30
N PRO A 21 9.91 37.83 -10.88
CA PRO A 21 9.08 38.58 -9.94
C PRO A 21 9.76 38.60 -8.56
N LEU A 22 10.27 39.76 -8.15
CA LEU A 22 10.80 39.98 -6.80
C LEU A 22 9.69 39.74 -5.77
N GLY A 23 9.77 38.62 -5.04
CA GLY A 23 8.74 38.21 -4.09
C GLY A 23 8.69 39.06 -2.82
N SER A 24 7.52 39.13 -2.19
CA SER A 24 7.25 39.51 -0.78
C SER A 24 5.72 39.64 -0.58
N PRO A 25 5.23 39.86 0.65
CA PRO A 25 5.61 39.24 1.93
C PRO A 25 4.44 38.37 2.47
N MET A 26 4.70 37.49 3.44
CA MET A 26 3.66 36.62 4.01
C MET A 26 2.83 37.35 5.10
N PRO A 27 1.49 37.35 5.03
CA PRO A 27 0.62 37.87 6.11
C PRO A 27 0.35 36.80 7.19
N ASP A 28 0.32 37.22 8.46
CA ASP A 28 0.19 36.32 9.62
C ASP A 28 -1.23 35.78 9.89
N PHE A 29 -1.30 34.60 10.52
CA PHE A 29 -2.51 33.82 10.83
C PHE A 29 -3.18 34.20 12.17
N PRO A 30 -4.42 33.73 12.44
CA PRO A 30 -4.53 32.73 13.53
C PRO A 30 -5.64 31.64 13.42
N ALA A 31 -5.26 30.41 13.81
CA ALA A 31 -6.06 29.29 14.38
C ALA A 31 -7.21 28.66 13.53
N THR A 32 -7.59 27.37 13.63
CA THR A 32 -7.47 26.32 14.68
C THR A 32 -7.13 24.91 14.06
N PRO A 33 -7.20 23.74 14.75
CA PRO A 33 -6.01 23.03 15.26
C PRO A 33 -5.81 21.58 14.76
N ASP A 34 -4.71 20.94 15.23
CA ASP A 34 -4.32 19.52 15.08
C ASP A 34 -4.02 19.02 13.64
N VAL A 35 -3.00 18.18 13.39
CA VAL A 35 -2.43 17.10 14.23
C VAL A 35 -0.89 17.16 14.29
N LYS A 36 -0.31 16.79 15.45
CA LYS A 36 1.14 16.55 15.61
C LYS A 36 1.64 15.41 14.71
N VAL A 37 2.60 15.72 13.84
CA VAL A 37 3.65 14.74 13.47
C VAL A 37 4.98 15.31 13.94
N ILE A 38 5.61 14.61 14.88
CA ILE A 38 6.87 15.04 15.50
C ILE A 38 8.03 14.63 14.58
N ALA A 39 8.68 15.60 13.95
CA ALA A 39 9.95 15.39 13.26
C ALA A 39 11.11 15.50 14.27
N GLY A 40 11.87 14.41 14.41
CA GLY A 40 13.17 14.37 15.10
C GLY A 40 14.35 14.69 14.15
N PRO A 41 15.54 15.00 14.69
CA PRO A 41 16.40 16.01 14.08
C PRO A 41 17.39 15.51 13.01
N ASP A 42 17.85 16.48 12.23
CA ASP A 42 18.78 16.36 11.10
C ASP A 42 20.08 15.63 11.42
N LYS A 43 20.53 14.82 10.45
CA LYS A 43 21.95 14.43 10.33
C LYS A 43 22.46 14.70 8.92
N HIS A 44 23.27 15.76 8.89
CA HIS A 44 24.22 16.18 7.86
C HIS A 44 24.68 15.05 6.93
N PHE A 45 24.39 15.16 5.63
CA PHE A 45 25.11 14.45 4.57
C PHE A 45 25.75 15.49 3.65
N GLU A 46 27.09 15.46 3.60
CA GLU A 46 27.89 16.40 2.83
C GLU A 46 27.77 16.14 1.32
N LYS A 47 27.77 17.21 0.52
CA LYS A 47 27.88 17.12 -0.94
C LYS A 47 29.35 16.92 -1.33
N PRO A 48 29.61 16.02 -2.28
CA PRO A 48 30.59 16.33 -3.34
C PRO A 48 29.92 16.47 -4.71
N PHE A 49 30.73 16.87 -5.70
CA PHE A 49 30.38 17.01 -7.13
C PHE A 49 29.63 18.28 -7.56
N GLU A 50 30.30 19.42 -7.40
CA GLU A 50 30.25 20.42 -8.47
C GLU A 50 31.00 19.90 -9.70
N LYS A 51 30.30 19.75 -10.81
CA LYS A 51 30.86 19.82 -12.16
C LYS A 51 29.80 20.35 -13.12
N PRO A 52 30.03 21.47 -13.83
CA PRO A 52 29.10 21.95 -14.84
C PRO A 52 28.95 20.92 -15.96
N PHE A 53 27.71 20.53 -16.27
CA PHE A 53 27.38 19.80 -17.49
C PHE A 53 26.81 20.81 -18.49
N ASP A 54 27.56 21.12 -19.54
CA ASP A 54 27.09 21.97 -20.63
C ASP A 54 25.96 21.27 -21.43
N PRO A 55 24.75 21.84 -21.52
CA PRO A 55 23.61 21.18 -22.14
C PRO A 55 23.54 21.47 -23.64
N VAL A 56 24.41 20.84 -24.43
CA VAL A 56 24.26 20.80 -25.90
C VAL A 56 24.19 19.37 -26.40
N HIS A 57 22.98 18.83 -26.38
CA HIS A 57 22.49 18.07 -27.52
C HIS A 57 20.96 17.98 -27.49
N ASP A 58 20.33 18.56 -28.51
CA ASP A 58 18.94 18.24 -28.87
C ASP A 58 18.83 16.72 -29.08
N ARG A 59 18.09 16.06 -28.17
CA ARG A 59 17.76 14.64 -28.26
C ARG A 59 16.26 14.48 -28.16
N LYS A 60 15.60 14.57 -29.32
CA LYS A 60 14.33 13.87 -29.61
C LYS A 60 14.28 12.56 -28.80
N ARG A 61 13.33 12.46 -27.87
CA ARG A 61 13.23 11.35 -26.90
C ARG A 61 13.15 10.00 -27.60
N LYS A 62 14.30 9.35 -27.82
CA LYS A 62 14.37 7.94 -28.20
C LYS A 62 13.91 7.15 -26.98
N ARG A 63 12.64 6.72 -26.98
CA ARG A 63 12.17 5.66 -26.10
C ARG A 63 13.01 4.44 -26.49
N GLY A 64 14.02 4.10 -25.69
CA GLY A 64 14.75 2.86 -25.87
C GLY A 64 13.74 1.72 -25.81
N GLY A 65 13.68 0.91 -26.86
CA GLY A 65 13.04 -0.39 -26.73
C GLY A 65 13.85 -1.20 -25.74
N MET A 66 13.17 -1.92 -24.86
CA MET A 66 13.81 -2.90 -23.99
C MET A 66 14.39 -4.02 -24.84
N MET A 67 15.52 -4.58 -24.42
CA MET A 67 16.11 -5.75 -25.08
C MET A 67 15.33 -7.02 -24.71
N GLU A 68 15.39 -8.05 -25.55
CA GLU A 68 14.52 -9.24 -25.44
C GLU A 68 14.74 -9.97 -24.09
N GLU A 69 15.96 -9.93 -23.58
CA GLU A 69 16.35 -10.47 -22.28
C GLU A 69 15.63 -9.75 -21.12
N GLU A 70 15.52 -8.41 -21.17
CA GLU A 70 14.77 -7.64 -20.18
C GLU A 70 13.29 -8.02 -20.22
N ILE A 71 12.70 -8.09 -21.42
CA ILE A 71 11.30 -8.47 -21.61
C ILE A 71 11.05 -9.87 -21.03
N ASN A 72 11.94 -10.84 -21.27
CA ASN A 72 11.82 -12.19 -20.73
C ASN A 72 11.89 -12.25 -19.20
N VAL A 73 12.74 -11.42 -18.56
CA VAL A 73 12.80 -11.29 -17.10
C VAL A 73 11.50 -10.70 -16.53
N PHE A 74 10.94 -9.66 -17.16
CA PHE A 74 9.66 -9.10 -16.71
C PHE A 74 8.48 -10.05 -16.95
N CYS A 75 8.49 -10.82 -18.04
CA CYS A 75 7.48 -11.86 -18.30
C CYS A 75 7.52 -12.98 -17.26
N SER A 76 8.69 -13.57 -17.01
CA SER A 76 8.85 -14.65 -16.01
C SER A 76 8.56 -14.18 -14.58
N MET A 77 8.96 -12.97 -14.20
CA MET A 77 8.56 -12.39 -12.92
C MET A 77 7.04 -12.16 -12.83
N THR A 78 6.41 -11.70 -13.92
CA THR A 78 4.95 -11.53 -13.97
C THR A 78 4.22 -12.87 -13.87
N GLU A 79 4.77 -13.93 -14.45
CA GLU A 79 4.25 -15.30 -14.37
C GLU A 79 4.35 -15.85 -12.94
N ALA A 80 5.53 -15.76 -12.30
CA ALA A 80 5.73 -16.17 -10.92
C ALA A 80 4.81 -15.40 -9.94
N VAL A 81 4.62 -14.08 -10.15
CA VAL A 81 3.69 -13.28 -9.34
C VAL A 81 2.22 -13.69 -9.57
N LYS A 82 1.86 -14.08 -10.80
CA LYS A 82 0.52 -14.64 -11.09
C LYS A 82 0.32 -15.97 -10.38
N GLU A 83 1.31 -16.87 -10.42
CA GLU A 83 1.26 -18.17 -9.76
C GLU A 83 1.05 -18.00 -8.25
N VAL A 84 1.88 -17.19 -7.58
CA VAL A 84 1.72 -16.85 -6.16
C VAL A 84 0.34 -16.25 -5.87
N ALA A 85 -0.14 -15.34 -6.72
CA ALA A 85 -1.48 -14.75 -6.57
C ALA A 85 -2.62 -15.77 -6.80
N THR A 86 -2.45 -16.80 -7.62
CA THR A 86 -3.40 -17.91 -7.74
C THR A 86 -3.35 -18.82 -6.52
N THR A 87 -2.15 -19.21 -6.05
CA THR A 87 -1.99 -20.03 -4.83
C THR A 87 -2.62 -19.36 -3.60
N ILE A 88 -2.45 -18.05 -3.43
CA ILE A 88 -3.08 -17.30 -2.33
C ILE A 88 -4.61 -17.27 -2.45
N LYS A 89 -5.16 -17.19 -3.66
CA LYS A 89 -6.63 -17.23 -3.89
C LYS A 89 -7.23 -18.62 -3.69
N GLU A 90 -6.48 -19.66 -4.01
CA GLU A 90 -6.88 -21.06 -3.83
C GLU A 90 -6.68 -21.54 -2.38
N CYS A 91 -5.77 -20.90 -1.63
CA CYS A 91 -5.59 -21.10 -0.21
C CYS A 91 -6.85 -20.66 0.55
N LYS A 92 -7.74 -21.62 0.82
CA LYS A 92 -8.82 -21.43 1.79
C LYS A 92 -8.20 -21.14 3.15
N PRO A 93 -8.62 -20.07 3.86
CA PRO A 93 -8.25 -19.89 5.26
C PRO A 93 -8.55 -21.16 6.06
N LEU A 94 -7.67 -21.49 7.00
CA LEU A 94 -7.89 -22.54 7.98
C LEU A 94 -8.93 -22.06 8.99
N ASP A 95 -10.17 -22.09 8.51
CA ASP A 95 -11.40 -21.61 9.14
C ASP A 95 -11.88 -22.63 10.18
N VAL A 96 -11.06 -22.77 11.22
CA VAL A 96 -11.23 -23.60 12.42
C VAL A 96 -10.87 -22.70 13.60
N HIS A 97 -11.69 -22.71 14.66
CA HIS A 97 -11.42 -21.89 15.84
C HIS A 97 -10.12 -22.38 16.52
N PRO A 98 -9.14 -21.50 16.82
CA PRO A 98 -7.82 -21.91 17.32
C PRO A 98 -7.92 -22.73 18.62
N ASP A 99 -8.84 -22.34 19.50
CA ASP A 99 -9.01 -23.00 20.80
C ASP A 99 -9.84 -24.29 20.76
N LEU A 100 -10.49 -24.63 19.64
CA LEU A 100 -11.42 -25.78 19.53
C LEU A 100 -10.80 -27.10 20.01
N TYR A 101 -9.55 -27.37 19.60
CA TYR A 101 -8.83 -28.55 20.03
C TYR A 101 -8.64 -28.59 21.55
N GLY A 102 -8.22 -27.46 22.14
CA GLY A 102 -8.04 -27.33 23.58
C GLY A 102 -9.35 -27.49 24.35
N THR A 103 -10.43 -26.85 23.89
CA THR A 103 -11.75 -26.96 24.52
C THR A 103 -12.30 -28.38 24.50
N VAL A 104 -12.13 -29.14 23.41
CA VAL A 104 -12.58 -30.54 23.35
C VAL A 104 -11.69 -31.43 24.22
N MET A 105 -10.36 -31.33 24.09
CA MET A 105 -9.42 -32.21 24.79
C MET A 105 -9.30 -31.94 26.30
N THR A 106 -9.86 -30.83 26.79
CA THR A 106 -9.94 -30.54 28.24
C THR A 106 -11.25 -31.03 28.88
N GLN A 107 -12.20 -31.59 28.12
CA GLN A 107 -13.42 -32.18 28.69
C GLN A 107 -13.10 -33.48 29.45
N GLY A 108 -13.10 -33.40 30.77
CA GLY A 108 -13.03 -34.58 31.63
C GLY A 108 -14.32 -35.43 31.60
N GLY A 109 -14.16 -36.74 31.83
CA GLY A 109 -15.28 -37.68 31.97
C GLY A 109 -15.63 -38.50 30.71
N PHE A 110 -14.99 -38.21 29.58
CA PHE A 110 -15.08 -38.98 28.33
C PHE A 110 -13.75 -39.75 28.08
N SER A 111 -13.77 -40.71 27.16
CA SER A 111 -12.52 -41.33 26.67
C SER A 111 -11.95 -40.54 25.49
N ASP A 112 -10.64 -40.65 25.27
CA ASP A 112 -9.94 -39.97 24.17
C ASP A 112 -10.56 -40.30 22.80
N GLU A 113 -11.06 -41.52 22.58
CA GLU A 113 -11.73 -41.90 21.34
C GLU A 113 -13.05 -41.14 21.13
N ALA A 114 -13.81 -40.89 22.20
CA ALA A 114 -15.04 -40.10 22.12
C ALA A 114 -14.72 -38.63 21.83
N LEU A 115 -13.73 -38.05 22.51
CA LEU A 115 -13.27 -36.68 22.28
C LEU A 115 -12.73 -36.48 20.86
N MET A 116 -12.01 -37.47 20.31
CA MET A 116 -11.53 -37.44 18.92
C MET A 116 -12.65 -37.59 17.88
N ALA A 117 -13.70 -38.37 18.18
CA ALA A 117 -14.88 -38.48 17.32
C ALA A 117 -15.68 -37.17 17.30
N ASP A 118 -15.92 -36.57 18.46
CA ASP A 118 -16.62 -35.28 18.58
C ASP A 118 -15.82 -34.14 17.94
N LEU A 119 -14.48 -34.09 18.16
CA LEU A 119 -13.61 -33.13 17.48
C LEU A 119 -13.72 -33.26 15.96
N SER A 120 -13.72 -34.48 15.43
CA SER A 120 -13.85 -34.73 13.98
C SER A 120 -15.18 -34.19 13.45
N HIS A 121 -16.29 -34.45 14.15
CA HIS A 121 -17.61 -33.92 13.81
C HIS A 121 -17.68 -32.38 13.88
N LEU A 122 -17.01 -31.75 14.87
CA LEU A 122 -16.95 -30.28 15.00
C LEU A 122 -16.04 -29.61 13.94
N LEU A 123 -15.02 -30.32 13.44
CA LEU A 123 -14.20 -29.88 12.31
C LEU A 123 -14.96 -29.95 10.99
N ASP A 124 -15.77 -30.99 10.79
CA ASP A 124 -16.70 -31.11 9.65
C ASP A 124 -17.83 -30.07 9.74
N ASN A 125 -18.33 -29.78 10.95
CA ASN A 125 -19.37 -28.80 11.23
C ASN A 125 -18.86 -27.57 12.00
N LYS A 126 -18.07 -26.76 11.31
CA LYS A 126 -17.43 -25.53 11.84
C LYS A 126 -18.36 -24.59 12.63
N ALA A 127 -19.61 -24.44 12.21
CA ALA A 127 -20.58 -23.58 12.90
C ALA A 127 -20.88 -24.10 14.31
N GLN A 128 -20.93 -25.42 14.49
CA GLN A 128 -21.03 -26.05 15.80
C GLN A 128 -19.69 -25.99 16.56
N GLY A 129 -18.54 -26.12 15.90
CA GLY A 129 -17.23 -25.94 16.52
C GLY A 129 -17.06 -24.55 17.15
N VAL A 130 -17.42 -23.48 16.43
CA VAL A 130 -17.40 -22.10 16.97
C VAL A 130 -18.39 -21.94 18.13
N GLY A 131 -19.61 -22.48 18.01
CA GLY A 131 -20.60 -22.45 19.08
C GLY A 131 -20.14 -23.20 20.34
N PHE A 132 -19.49 -24.34 20.18
CA PHE A 132 -18.95 -25.15 21.29
C PHE A 132 -17.89 -24.39 22.09
N VAL A 133 -16.94 -23.72 21.44
CA VAL A 133 -15.93 -22.90 22.13
C VAL A 133 -16.59 -21.72 22.85
N ALA A 134 -17.52 -21.02 22.20
CA ALA A 134 -18.23 -19.90 22.82
C ALA A 134 -19.03 -20.31 24.08
N MET A 135 -19.57 -21.53 24.11
CA MET A 135 -20.26 -22.06 25.29
C MET A 135 -19.30 -22.42 26.43
N ALA A 136 -18.06 -22.83 26.12
CA ALA A 136 -17.05 -23.14 27.13
C ALA A 136 -16.45 -21.88 27.76
N ASP A 137 -16.22 -20.82 26.97
CA ASP A 137 -15.69 -19.53 27.44
C ASP A 137 -16.63 -18.83 28.44
N VAL A 138 -17.95 -18.99 28.27
CA VAL A 138 -18.97 -18.47 29.21
C VAL A 138 -18.99 -19.23 30.55
N GLY A 139 -18.36 -20.41 30.64
CA GLY A 139 -18.41 -21.29 31.81
C GLY A 139 -17.11 -21.41 32.62
N SER A 140 -16.05 -20.68 32.25
CA SER A 140 -14.73 -20.67 32.93
C SER A 140 -14.54 -19.53 33.94
#